data_AF-A0A9P1DZE7-F1
#
_entry.id   AF-A0A9P1DZE7-F1
#
_cell.length_a   1.000
_cell.length_b   1.000
_cell.length_c   1.000
_cell.angle_alpha   90.00
_cell.angle_beta   90.00
_cell.angle_gamma   90.00
#
_symmetry.space_group_name_H-M   'P 1'
#
loop_
_entity.id
_entity.type
_entity.pdbx_description
1 polymer ?
#
loop_
_entity_poly.entity_id
_entity_poly.type
_entity_poly.pdbx_seq_one_letter_code
_entity_poly.pdbx_strand_id
1 'polypeptide(L)'
;MATLPSQELLDDLCSRFVLNVPKEDLQSFERILFLVEHAHWFYEDNSVENDPSLKSFTLKEFTSLLFNSCNVFKPYAAHIDDIFEDFMSYKIRVPVTGAIILDETYERCLLVKGWKGSSWSFPRGKKNQDEEDDACAVREVLEETGFEVSKLLKKEEYIEMVFDEQRVRLYIIAGVKDDTVFAPLTKKEISEIAWQRLDELQPGMGDVTSRTSSGLRLYMVAPFLKSLKAWISAHQPPVAPRPHRSLKGCSVWRATGRTRTIFQGGLKHKECHVW
;
A
#
# COMPACT_ATOMS: atom_id res chain seq x y z
N MET A 1 -17.95 13.40 24.76
CA MET A 1 -16.98 14.09 23.87
C MET A 1 -15.78 13.18 23.74
N ALA A 2 -15.18 13.07 22.56
CA ALA A 2 -13.96 12.29 22.40
C ALA A 2 -12.81 12.96 23.18
N THR A 3 -11.96 12.16 23.82
CA THR A 3 -10.87 12.61 24.68
C THR A 3 -9.57 12.76 23.88
N LEU A 4 -8.73 13.73 24.25
CA LEU A 4 -7.38 13.82 23.70
C LEU A 4 -6.50 12.72 24.33
N PRO A 5 -5.49 12.21 23.61
CA PRO A 5 -4.51 11.30 24.21
C PRO A 5 -3.76 11.98 25.36
N SER A 6 -3.33 11.18 26.33
CA SER A 6 -2.51 11.67 27.44
C SER A 6 -1.13 12.12 26.95
N GLN A 7 -0.47 12.99 27.71
CA GLN A 7 0.93 13.37 27.44
C GLN A 7 1.84 12.15 27.42
N GLU A 8 1.64 11.19 28.32
CA GLU A 8 2.42 9.94 28.38
C GLU A 8 2.30 9.12 27.08
N LEU A 9 1.10 9.03 26.49
CA LEU A 9 0.92 8.35 25.22
C LEU A 9 1.61 9.12 24.07
N LEU A 10 1.53 10.44 24.05
CA LEU A 10 2.21 11.25 23.04
C LEU A 10 3.74 11.15 23.15
N ASP A 11 4.27 11.13 24.38
CA ASP A 11 5.70 10.96 24.66
C ASP A 11 6.18 9.56 24.23
N ASP A 12 5.40 8.51 24.50
CA ASP A 12 5.68 7.14 24.03
C ASP A 12 5.71 7.06 22.50
N LEU A 13 4.70 7.60 21.82
CA LEU A 13 4.65 7.62 20.35
C LEU A 13 5.82 8.41 19.75
N CYS A 14 6.10 9.59 20.30
CA CYS A 14 7.21 10.44 19.84
C CYS A 14 8.57 9.75 20.05
N SER A 15 8.79 9.14 21.22
CA SER A 15 10.02 8.42 21.55
C SER A 15 10.21 7.17 20.68
N ARG A 16 9.14 6.39 20.50
CA ARG A 16 9.18 5.11 19.77
C ARG A 16 9.43 5.30 18.28
N PHE A 17 8.77 6.28 17.67
CA PHE A 17 8.76 6.42 16.21
C PHE A 17 9.66 7.54 15.69
N VAL A 18 9.90 8.59 16.48
CA VAL A 18 10.51 9.82 15.95
C VAL A 18 11.86 10.14 16.61
N LEU A 19 11.96 10.20 17.93
CA LEU A 19 13.15 10.80 18.58
C LEU A 19 14.38 9.89 18.62
N ASN A 20 14.20 8.57 18.61
CA ASN A 20 15.28 7.59 18.80
C ASN A 20 15.72 6.90 17.50
N VAL A 21 15.34 7.46 16.34
CA VAL A 21 15.77 6.99 15.02
C VAL A 21 17.21 7.44 14.71
N PRO A 22 17.88 6.85 13.71
CA PRO A 22 19.17 7.33 13.24
C PRO A 22 19.16 8.85 12.94
N LYS A 23 20.28 9.53 13.22
CA LYS A 23 20.36 10.99 13.02
C LYS A 23 20.09 11.45 11.59
N GLU A 24 20.30 10.55 10.63
CA GLU A 24 20.02 10.77 9.22
C GLU A 24 18.52 11.04 9.00
N ASP A 25 17.64 10.32 9.70
CA ASP A 25 16.18 10.49 9.63
C ASP A 25 15.65 11.78 10.24
N LEU A 26 16.50 12.49 11.00
CA LEU A 26 16.17 13.77 11.62
C LEU A 26 16.73 14.97 10.83
N GLN A 27 17.30 14.74 9.65
CA GLN A 27 17.93 15.81 8.85
C GLN A 27 16.92 16.66 8.06
N SER A 28 15.70 16.18 7.83
CA SER A 28 14.69 16.91 7.06
C SER A 28 13.28 16.70 7.60
N PHE A 29 12.41 17.68 7.41
CA PHE A 29 11.02 17.58 7.87
C PHE A 29 10.23 16.53 7.11
N GLU A 30 10.58 16.25 5.86
CA GLU A 30 9.95 15.20 5.07
C GLU A 30 10.18 13.84 5.71
N ARG A 31 11.42 13.54 6.14
CA ARG A 31 11.76 12.29 6.85
C ARG A 31 11.05 12.21 8.20
N ILE A 32 11.10 13.29 8.99
CA ILE A 32 10.39 13.38 10.27
C ILE A 32 8.89 13.13 10.07
N LEU A 33 8.28 13.70 9.02
CA LEU A 33 6.83 13.54 8.79
C LEU A 33 6.42 12.15 8.30
N PHE A 34 7.30 11.37 7.65
CA PHE A 34 7.04 9.94 7.46
C PHE A 34 7.01 9.19 8.80
N LEU A 35 7.93 9.49 9.72
CA LEU A 35 7.93 8.89 11.06
C LEU A 35 6.69 9.28 11.87
N VAL A 36 6.27 10.55 11.78
CA VAL A 36 5.02 11.03 12.40
C VAL A 36 3.80 10.35 11.80
N GLU A 37 3.79 10.10 10.49
CA GLU A 37 2.74 9.31 9.86
C GLU A 37 2.68 7.88 10.40
N HIS A 38 3.83 7.21 10.60
CA HIS A 38 3.84 5.90 11.24
C HIS A 38 3.31 5.94 12.68
N ALA A 39 3.67 6.96 13.45
CA ALA A 39 3.13 7.18 14.79
C ALA A 39 1.60 7.41 14.76
N HIS A 40 1.11 8.16 13.76
CA HIS A 40 -0.33 8.39 13.55
C HIS A 40 -1.07 7.09 13.24
N TRP A 41 -0.57 6.27 12.31
CA TRP A 41 -1.16 4.96 12.01
C TRP A 41 -1.16 4.04 13.22
N PHE A 42 -0.05 3.99 13.97
CA PHE A 42 0.00 3.20 15.19
C PHE A 42 -1.05 3.66 16.21
N TYR A 43 -1.23 4.98 16.37
CA TYR A 43 -2.25 5.56 17.23
C TYR A 43 -3.67 5.16 16.80
N GLU A 44 -4.01 5.31 15.52
CA GLU A 44 -5.36 4.98 15.01
C GLU A 44 -5.66 3.46 15.10
N ASP A 45 -4.67 2.62 14.81
CA ASP A 45 -4.86 1.17 14.70
C ASP A 45 -4.67 0.41 16.01
N ASN A 46 -4.03 1.01 17.01
CA ASN A 46 -3.80 0.35 18.29
C ASN A 46 -4.43 1.14 19.43
N SER A 47 -4.19 2.45 19.54
CA SER A 47 -4.70 3.23 20.66
C SER A 47 -6.20 3.48 20.54
N VAL A 48 -6.66 4.06 19.42
CA VAL A 48 -8.09 4.35 19.18
C VAL A 48 -8.93 3.08 19.05
N GLU A 49 -8.37 2.03 18.45
CA GLU A 49 -9.08 0.75 18.35
C GLU A 49 -9.30 0.09 19.72
N ASN A 50 -8.33 0.19 20.64
CA ASN A 50 -8.45 -0.37 21.98
C ASN A 50 -9.26 0.52 22.93
N ASP A 51 -9.19 1.85 22.76
CA ASP A 51 -9.99 2.83 23.51
C ASP A 51 -10.76 3.76 22.56
N PRO A 52 -12.00 3.40 22.17
CA PRO A 52 -12.83 4.20 21.28
C PRO A 52 -13.28 5.56 21.86
N SER A 53 -12.96 5.87 23.12
CA SER A 53 -13.21 7.19 23.69
C SER A 53 -12.20 8.24 23.20
N LEU A 54 -11.02 7.80 22.77
CA LEU A 54 -9.98 8.65 22.20
C LEU A 54 -10.45 9.28 20.88
N LYS A 55 -10.06 10.54 20.66
CA LYS A 55 -10.31 11.26 19.41
C LYS A 55 -9.48 10.63 18.27
N SER A 56 -10.13 10.27 17.18
CA SER A 56 -9.46 10.00 15.90
C SER A 56 -9.03 11.32 15.24
N PHE A 57 -7.86 11.33 14.62
CA PHE A 57 -7.25 12.51 14.02
C PHE A 57 -7.00 12.30 12.53
N THR A 58 -7.08 13.38 11.77
CA THR A 58 -6.37 13.44 10.48
C THR A 58 -4.86 13.50 10.73
N LEU A 59 -4.05 13.10 9.74
CA LEU A 59 -2.59 13.19 9.85
C LEU A 59 -2.13 14.61 10.21
N LYS A 60 -2.70 15.65 9.59
CA LYS A 60 -2.37 17.05 9.88
C LYS A 60 -2.69 17.44 11.32
N GLU A 61 -3.87 17.07 11.83
CA GLU A 61 -4.22 17.35 13.23
C GLU A 61 -3.29 16.60 14.21
N PHE A 62 -2.97 15.34 13.93
CA PHE A 62 -2.06 14.54 14.75
C PHE A 62 -0.65 15.12 14.76
N THR A 63 -0.12 15.52 13.60
CA THR A 63 1.17 16.19 13.49
C THR A 63 1.21 17.46 14.33
N SER A 64 0.19 18.33 14.23
CA SER A 64 0.09 19.54 15.05
C SER A 64 0.04 19.22 16.55
N LEU A 65 -0.69 18.18 16.95
CA LEU A 65 -0.77 17.73 18.34
C LEU A 65 0.59 17.24 18.85
N LEU A 66 1.28 16.38 18.10
CA LEU A 66 2.58 15.82 18.46
C LEU A 66 3.65 16.93 18.54
N PHE A 67 3.67 17.86 17.59
CA PHE A 67 4.63 18.96 17.55
C PHE A 67 4.47 19.89 18.76
N ASN A 68 3.23 20.21 19.15
CA ASN A 68 2.98 21.04 20.32
C ASN A 68 3.31 20.35 21.65
N SER A 69 3.27 19.01 21.68
CA SER A 69 3.46 18.20 22.88
C SER A 69 4.91 17.78 23.12
N CYS A 70 5.76 17.83 22.09
CA CYS A 70 7.17 17.47 22.17
C CYS A 70 8.06 18.73 22.18
N ASN A 71 8.90 18.91 23.21
CA ASN A 71 9.79 20.07 23.34
C ASN A 71 10.76 20.25 22.16
N VAL A 72 11.17 19.15 21.50
CA VAL A 72 12.05 19.19 20.33
C VAL A 72 11.35 19.80 19.12
N PHE A 73 10.06 19.49 18.93
CA PHE A 73 9.29 19.91 17.75
C PHE A 73 8.48 21.19 17.97
N LYS A 74 8.23 21.56 19.23
CA LYS A 74 7.46 22.75 19.62
C LYS A 74 7.93 24.05 18.98
N PRO A 75 9.23 24.33 18.79
CA PRO A 75 9.70 25.52 18.08
C PRO A 75 9.18 25.64 16.65
N TYR A 76 8.85 24.52 16.00
CA TYR A 76 8.38 24.47 14.61
C TYR A 76 6.85 24.47 14.48
N ALA A 77 6.11 24.39 15.60
CA ALA A 77 4.64 24.32 15.59
C ALA A 77 3.98 25.52 14.90
N ALA A 78 4.62 26.69 14.92
CA ALA A 78 4.13 27.89 14.23
C ALA A 78 4.23 27.81 12.70
N HIS A 79 5.05 26.90 12.17
CA HIS A 79 5.31 26.71 10.73
C HIS A 79 4.69 25.40 10.22
N ILE A 80 3.78 24.79 10.98
CA ILE A 80 3.28 23.45 10.67
C ILE A 80 2.52 23.39 9.35
N ASP A 81 1.85 24.47 8.96
CA ASP A 81 1.11 24.53 7.70
C ASP A 81 2.06 24.43 6.51
N ASP A 82 3.12 25.25 6.49
CA ASP A 82 4.15 25.26 5.45
C ASP A 82 4.90 23.92 5.39
N ILE A 83 5.35 23.43 6.56
CA ILE A 83 6.06 22.14 6.67
C ILE A 83 5.20 20.98 6.15
N PHE A 84 3.90 20.99 6.47
CA PHE A 84 2.98 19.95 6.03
C PHE A 84 2.69 20.03 4.53
N GLU A 85 2.57 21.24 3.97
CA GLU A 85 2.38 21.45 2.53
C GLU A 85 3.59 20.97 1.73
N ASP A 86 4.81 21.29 2.18
CA ASP A 86 6.05 20.83 1.57
C ASP A 86 6.15 19.29 1.61
N PHE A 87 5.83 18.69 2.76
CA PHE A 87 5.79 17.23 2.89
C PHE A 87 4.77 16.58 1.96
N MET A 88 3.56 17.11 1.85
CA MET A 88 2.55 16.55 0.95
C MET A 88 2.99 16.66 -0.51
N SER A 89 3.61 17.78 -0.88
CA SER A 89 4.18 17.99 -2.22
C SER A 89 5.31 17.00 -2.51
N TYR A 90 6.22 16.79 -1.56
CA TYR A 90 7.28 15.78 -1.67
C TYR A 90 6.69 14.37 -1.81
N LYS A 91 5.76 14.03 -0.92
CA LYS A 91 5.17 12.70 -0.79
C LYS A 91 4.40 12.26 -2.03
N ILE A 92 3.82 13.18 -2.81
CA ILE A 92 3.14 12.85 -4.07
C ILE A 92 4.15 12.42 -5.15
N ARG A 93 5.36 12.99 -5.15
CA ARG A 93 6.41 12.69 -6.14
C ARG A 93 7.20 11.41 -5.86
N VAL A 94 7.12 10.87 -4.64
CA VAL A 94 7.83 9.64 -4.28
C VAL A 94 7.49 8.53 -5.28
N PRO A 95 8.49 7.90 -5.92
CA PRO A 95 8.25 6.82 -6.85
C PRO A 95 7.45 5.69 -6.23
N VAL A 96 6.57 5.10 -7.04
CA VAL A 96 5.75 3.97 -6.63
C VAL A 96 6.20 2.73 -7.40
N THR A 97 6.40 1.63 -6.70
CA THR A 97 6.72 0.35 -7.31
C THR A 97 5.80 -0.75 -6.81
N GLY A 98 5.60 -1.78 -7.63
CA GLY A 98 4.71 -2.89 -7.31
C GLY A 98 4.71 -3.95 -8.39
N ALA A 99 3.62 -4.70 -8.50
CA ALA A 99 3.53 -5.81 -9.45
C ALA A 99 2.18 -5.95 -10.16
N ILE A 100 2.24 -6.38 -11.42
CA ILE A 100 1.14 -6.97 -12.15
C ILE A 100 1.29 -8.49 -12.03
N ILE A 101 0.47 -9.10 -11.19
CA ILE A 101 0.53 -10.54 -10.94
C ILE A 101 -0.47 -11.25 -11.86
N LEU A 102 0.02 -12.15 -12.72
CA LEU A 102 -0.76 -12.94 -13.67
C LEU A 102 -0.88 -14.39 -13.22
N ASP A 103 -2.03 -14.99 -13.49
CA ASP A 103 -2.26 -16.43 -13.27
C ASP A 103 -1.50 -17.30 -14.29
N GLU A 104 -1.58 -18.62 -14.16
CA GLU A 104 -0.91 -19.58 -15.07
C GLU A 104 -1.39 -19.52 -16.54
N THR A 105 -2.55 -18.91 -16.81
CA THR A 105 -3.11 -18.78 -18.18
C THR A 105 -2.88 -17.41 -18.79
N TYR A 106 -2.41 -16.43 -18.01
CA TYR A 106 -2.32 -15.01 -18.37
C TYR A 106 -3.68 -14.39 -18.72
N GLU A 107 -4.79 -14.96 -18.27
CA GLU A 107 -6.14 -14.44 -18.53
C GLU A 107 -6.64 -13.53 -17.40
N ARG A 108 -6.05 -13.66 -16.20
CA ARG A 108 -6.42 -12.87 -15.02
C ARG A 108 -5.21 -12.18 -14.42
N CYS A 109 -5.47 -11.00 -13.84
CA CYS A 109 -4.50 -10.32 -12.97
C CYS A 109 -5.05 -10.17 -11.56
N LEU A 110 -4.15 -10.13 -10.57
CA LEU A 110 -4.50 -9.90 -9.18
C LEU A 110 -4.65 -8.40 -8.93
N LEU A 111 -5.80 -7.97 -8.41
CA LEU A 111 -6.01 -6.61 -7.93
C LEU A 111 -6.34 -6.61 -6.43
N VAL A 112 -5.96 -5.52 -5.77
CA VAL A 112 -6.27 -5.23 -4.37
C VAL A 112 -7.21 -4.03 -4.27
N LYS A 113 -7.98 -3.98 -3.18
CA LYS A 113 -8.92 -2.88 -2.88
C LYS A 113 -8.73 -2.39 -1.45
N GLY A 114 -8.44 -1.10 -1.29
CA GLY A 114 -8.23 -0.50 0.04
C GLY A 114 -9.51 -0.32 0.88
N TRP A 115 -9.39 -0.14 2.19
CA TRP A 115 -10.55 0.06 3.10
C TRP A 115 -11.26 1.41 2.94
N LYS A 116 -10.49 2.49 2.72
CA LYS A 116 -11.01 3.86 2.63
C LYS A 116 -11.59 4.21 1.24
N GLY A 117 -11.68 3.23 0.33
CA GLY A 117 -12.10 3.45 -1.05
C GLY A 117 -12.82 2.27 -1.69
N SER A 118 -13.37 2.52 -2.87
CA SER A 118 -14.03 1.48 -3.69
C SER A 118 -13.22 1.07 -4.92
N SER A 119 -12.07 1.72 -5.14
CA SER A 119 -11.22 1.50 -6.31
C SER A 119 -10.34 0.28 -6.13
N TRP A 120 -10.20 -0.49 -7.21
CA TRP A 120 -9.26 -1.58 -7.35
C TRP A 120 -8.00 -1.13 -8.07
N SER A 121 -6.86 -1.68 -7.69
CA SER A 121 -5.59 -1.39 -8.35
C SER A 121 -4.60 -2.54 -8.22
N PHE A 122 -3.50 -2.47 -8.96
CA PHE A 122 -2.37 -3.37 -8.77
C PHE A 122 -1.72 -3.14 -7.40
N PRO A 123 -1.21 -4.20 -6.74
CA PRO A 123 -0.49 -4.06 -5.49
C PRO A 123 0.81 -3.28 -5.69
N ARG A 124 0.98 -2.20 -4.93
CA ARG A 124 2.09 -1.26 -5.06
C ARG A 124 2.13 -0.28 -3.90
N GLY A 125 3.30 0.27 -3.64
CA GLY A 125 3.45 1.40 -2.74
C GLY A 125 4.73 2.17 -2.98
N LYS A 126 5.05 3.05 -2.03
CA LYS A 126 6.09 4.07 -2.21
C LYS A 126 7.45 3.49 -1.90
N LYS A 127 8.42 3.89 -2.71
CA LYS A 127 9.82 3.54 -2.50
C LYS A 127 10.35 4.22 -1.24
N ASN A 128 11.04 3.45 -0.41
CA ASN A 128 11.81 4.01 0.69
C ASN A 128 13.09 4.67 0.15
N GLN A 129 13.73 5.47 1.00
CA GLN A 129 15.01 6.06 0.66
C GLN A 129 16.04 4.95 0.41
N ASP A 130 16.85 5.12 -0.65
CA ASP A 130 17.92 4.21 -1.04
C ASP A 130 17.49 2.74 -1.30
N GLU A 131 16.18 2.48 -1.35
CA GLU A 131 15.61 1.18 -1.68
C GLU A 131 15.63 0.96 -3.20
N GLU A 132 16.05 -0.22 -3.65
CA GLU A 132 16.00 -0.57 -5.08
C GLU A 132 14.55 -0.82 -5.52
N ASP A 133 14.25 -0.55 -6.79
CA ASP A 133 12.87 -0.64 -7.29
C ASP A 133 12.30 -2.06 -7.17
N ASP A 134 13.11 -3.10 -7.41
CA ASP A 134 12.66 -4.49 -7.24
C ASP A 134 12.47 -4.88 -5.78
N ALA A 135 13.30 -4.36 -4.87
CA ALA A 135 13.17 -4.59 -3.44
C ALA A 135 11.88 -3.96 -2.89
N CYS A 136 11.58 -2.72 -3.30
CA CYS A 136 10.32 -2.05 -2.96
C CYS A 136 9.12 -2.85 -3.48
N ALA A 137 9.14 -3.29 -4.75
CA ALA A 137 8.03 -4.06 -5.31
C ALA A 137 7.79 -5.37 -4.57
N VAL A 138 8.85 -6.09 -4.16
CA VAL A 138 8.74 -7.31 -3.35
C VAL A 138 8.10 -7.00 -2.00
N ARG A 139 8.60 -5.98 -1.29
CA ARG A 139 8.08 -5.57 0.02
C ARG A 139 6.61 -5.20 -0.03
N GLU A 140 6.23 -4.31 -0.95
CA GLU A 140 4.86 -3.80 -1.09
C GLU A 140 3.87 -4.93 -1.46
N VAL A 141 4.25 -5.81 -2.38
CA VAL A 141 3.42 -6.96 -2.73
C VAL A 141 3.25 -7.91 -1.54
N LEU A 142 4.33 -8.17 -0.79
CA LEU A 142 4.26 -9.00 0.40
C LEU A 142 3.37 -8.38 1.48
N GLU A 143 3.47 -7.07 1.70
CA GLU A 143 2.65 -6.33 2.67
C GLU A 143 1.15 -6.36 2.31
N GLU A 144 0.81 -6.04 1.07
CA GLU A 144 -0.59 -5.91 0.62
C GLU A 144 -1.26 -7.25 0.31
N THR A 145 -0.50 -8.30 0.00
CA THR A 145 -1.07 -9.57 -0.48
C THR A 145 -0.62 -10.81 0.30
N GLY A 146 0.44 -10.70 1.10
CA GLY A 146 1.07 -11.85 1.77
C GLY A 146 1.84 -12.79 0.84
N PHE A 147 1.94 -12.45 -0.45
CA PHE A 147 2.57 -13.30 -1.46
C PHE A 147 4.02 -12.87 -1.72
N GLU A 148 4.93 -13.82 -1.56
CA GLU A 148 6.36 -13.57 -1.72
C GLU A 148 6.80 -13.76 -3.18
N VAL A 149 7.17 -12.67 -3.84
CA VAL A 149 7.43 -12.62 -5.30
C VAL A 149 8.91 -12.63 -5.69
N SER A 150 9.87 -12.54 -4.77
CA SER A 150 11.31 -12.41 -5.10
C SER A 150 11.83 -13.49 -6.04
N LYS A 151 11.33 -14.73 -5.94
CA LYS A 151 11.76 -15.85 -6.80
C LYS A 151 11.16 -15.81 -8.20
N LEU A 152 10.08 -15.06 -8.39
CA LEU A 152 9.38 -14.92 -9.66
C LEU A 152 9.73 -13.61 -10.38
N LEU A 153 10.20 -12.61 -9.62
CA LEU A 153 10.56 -11.31 -10.15
C LEU A 153 11.77 -11.41 -11.08
N LYS A 154 11.63 -10.84 -12.26
CA LYS A 154 12.71 -10.58 -13.21
C LYS A 154 12.89 -9.08 -13.35
N LYS A 155 14.10 -8.57 -13.14
CA LYS A 155 14.38 -7.13 -13.05
C LYS A 155 14.13 -6.39 -14.37
N GLU A 156 14.20 -7.11 -15.47
CA GLU A 156 13.97 -6.64 -16.84
C GLU A 156 12.49 -6.66 -17.25
N GLU A 157 11.63 -7.37 -16.53
CA GLU A 157 10.21 -7.54 -16.87
C GLU A 157 9.34 -6.57 -16.08
N TYR A 158 9.24 -5.32 -16.57
CA TYR A 158 8.38 -4.30 -15.96
C TYR A 158 7.70 -3.41 -16.99
N ILE A 159 6.66 -2.72 -16.55
CA ILE A 159 6.03 -1.61 -17.26
C ILE A 159 6.18 -0.37 -16.39
N GLU A 160 6.70 0.71 -16.97
CA GLU A 160 6.87 1.99 -16.28
C GLU A 160 6.03 3.08 -16.96
N MET A 161 5.38 3.89 -16.14
CA MET A 161 4.63 5.07 -16.57
C MET A 161 4.91 6.23 -15.63
N VAL A 162 4.74 7.45 -16.13
CA VAL A 162 4.81 8.67 -15.33
C VAL A 162 3.43 9.31 -15.34
N PHE A 163 2.87 9.54 -14.15
CA PHE A 163 1.61 10.24 -13.95
C PHE A 163 1.91 11.56 -13.28
N ASP A 164 1.72 12.67 -14.00
CA ASP A 164 2.19 13.99 -13.59
C ASP A 164 3.69 13.96 -13.21
N GLU A 165 4.02 14.12 -11.94
CA GLU A 165 5.39 14.07 -11.43
C GLU A 165 5.75 12.74 -10.73
N GLN A 166 4.82 11.78 -10.69
CA GLN A 166 5.02 10.49 -10.02
C GLN A 166 5.41 9.39 -11.02
N ARG A 167 6.61 8.82 -10.82
CA ARG A 167 7.04 7.61 -11.53
C ARG A 167 6.38 6.37 -10.91
N VAL A 168 5.76 5.54 -11.74
CA VAL A 168 5.16 4.27 -11.33
C VAL A 168 5.74 3.12 -12.16
N ARG A 169 6.37 2.15 -11.48
CA ARG A 169 6.94 0.94 -12.10
C ARG A 169 6.25 -0.31 -11.56
N LEU A 170 5.69 -1.13 -12.45
CA LEU A 170 5.08 -2.40 -12.07
C LEU A 170 5.81 -3.57 -12.74
N TYR A 171 6.38 -4.46 -11.94
CA TYR A 171 7.00 -5.69 -12.42
C TYR A 171 5.93 -6.71 -12.84
N ILE A 172 6.19 -7.48 -13.90
CA ILE A 172 5.27 -8.52 -14.36
C ILE A 172 5.65 -9.83 -13.67
N ILE A 173 4.78 -10.30 -12.78
CA ILE A 173 4.94 -11.56 -12.04
C ILE A 173 3.97 -12.57 -12.65
N ALA A 174 4.49 -13.51 -13.41
CA ALA A 174 3.67 -14.39 -14.24
C ALA A 174 3.69 -15.84 -13.76
N GLY A 175 2.61 -16.58 -14.00
CA GLY A 175 2.55 -18.02 -13.71
C GLY A 175 2.17 -18.35 -12.27
N VAL A 176 1.40 -17.48 -11.61
CA VAL A 176 0.95 -17.72 -10.24
C VAL A 176 -0.21 -18.72 -10.22
N LYS A 177 -0.10 -19.74 -9.37
CA LYS A 177 -1.09 -20.82 -9.28
C LYS A 177 -2.39 -20.36 -8.64
N ASP A 178 -3.50 -20.95 -9.08
CA ASP A 178 -4.84 -20.70 -8.56
C ASP A 178 -5.02 -21.02 -7.06
N ASP A 179 -4.23 -21.94 -6.52
CA ASP A 179 -4.27 -22.37 -5.11
C ASP A 179 -3.36 -21.51 -4.20
N THR A 180 -2.73 -20.46 -4.75
CA THR A 180 -1.95 -19.50 -3.96
C THR A 180 -2.86 -18.80 -2.96
N VAL A 181 -2.46 -18.84 -1.69
CA VAL A 181 -3.17 -18.18 -0.61
C VAL A 181 -2.68 -16.74 -0.48
N PHE A 182 -3.62 -15.80 -0.49
CA PHE A 182 -3.35 -14.39 -0.29
C PHE A 182 -3.98 -13.91 1.02
N ALA A 183 -3.26 -13.08 1.76
CA ALA A 183 -3.75 -12.37 2.94
C ALA A 183 -2.81 -11.20 3.23
N PRO A 184 -3.31 -9.94 3.34
CA PRO A 184 -2.47 -8.81 3.67
C PRO A 184 -1.82 -8.99 5.06
N LEU A 185 -0.60 -8.47 5.21
CA LEU A 185 0.11 -8.44 6.48
C LEU A 185 -0.19 -7.16 7.27
N THR A 186 -0.61 -6.10 6.57
CA THR A 186 -0.96 -4.81 7.17
C THR A 186 -2.43 -4.78 7.61
N LYS A 187 -2.69 -4.09 8.73
CA LYS A 187 -4.06 -3.92 9.25
C LYS A 187 -4.75 -2.79 8.51
N LYS A 188 -6.04 -2.98 8.18
CA LYS A 188 -6.95 -1.93 7.66
C LYS A 188 -6.47 -1.18 6.39
N GLU A 189 -5.49 -1.73 5.68
CA GLU A 189 -5.02 -1.16 4.41
C GLU A 189 -5.77 -1.78 3.24
N ILE A 190 -5.74 -3.11 3.11
CA ILE A 190 -6.46 -3.88 2.08
C ILE A 190 -7.71 -4.54 2.64
N SER A 191 -8.85 -4.30 1.98
CA SER A 191 -10.18 -4.83 2.32
C SER A 191 -10.55 -6.07 1.50
N GLU A 192 -9.99 -6.20 0.29
CA GLU A 192 -10.28 -7.30 -0.61
C GLU A 192 -9.14 -7.52 -1.61
N ILE A 193 -8.89 -8.79 -1.94
CA ILE A 193 -7.96 -9.23 -2.97
C ILE A 193 -8.72 -10.15 -3.91
N ALA A 194 -8.65 -9.90 -5.22
CA ALA A 194 -9.38 -10.69 -6.20
C ALA A 194 -8.62 -10.81 -7.52
N TRP A 195 -8.76 -11.99 -8.13
CA TRP A 195 -8.44 -12.17 -9.54
C TRP A 195 -9.47 -11.44 -10.39
N GLN A 196 -9.02 -10.65 -11.37
CA GLN A 196 -9.85 -9.95 -12.35
C GLN A 196 -9.47 -10.38 -13.75
N ARG A 197 -10.45 -10.63 -14.62
CA ARG A 197 -10.17 -11.01 -16.00
C ARG A 197 -9.69 -9.82 -16.81
N LEU A 198 -8.62 -10.01 -17.59
CA LEU A 198 -8.03 -8.95 -18.42
C LEU A 198 -8.93 -8.48 -19.58
N ASP A 199 -9.87 -9.32 -20.03
CA ASP A 199 -10.86 -8.97 -21.06
C ASP A 199 -11.99 -8.08 -20.52
N GLU A 200 -12.26 -8.12 -19.22
CA GLU A 200 -13.20 -7.22 -18.54
C GLU A 200 -12.58 -5.85 -18.19
N LEU A 201 -11.25 -5.75 -18.25
CA LEU A 201 -10.52 -4.50 -18.02
C LEU A 201 -10.47 -3.70 -19.32
N GLN A 202 -11.15 -2.55 -19.35
CA GLN A 202 -11.15 -1.68 -20.52
C GLN A 202 -9.89 -0.81 -20.55
N PRO A 203 -9.15 -0.76 -21.67
CA PRO A 203 -8.10 0.23 -21.87
C PRO A 203 -8.74 1.63 -21.85
N GLY A 204 -8.39 2.44 -20.86
CA GLY A 204 -8.82 3.83 -20.79
C GLY A 204 -8.06 4.70 -21.79
N MET A 205 -8.65 5.82 -22.21
CA MET A 205 -8.04 6.81 -23.11
C MET A 205 -6.98 7.69 -22.40
N GLY A 206 -6.15 7.07 -21.53
CA GLY A 206 -5.16 7.80 -20.71
C GLY A 206 -5.68 8.22 -19.33
N ASP A 207 -6.94 7.96 -18.99
CA ASP A 207 -7.49 8.29 -17.67
C ASP A 207 -6.89 7.42 -16.55
N VAL A 208 -6.47 8.08 -15.47
CA VAL A 208 -5.95 7.45 -14.25
C VAL A 208 -7.03 6.59 -13.57
N THR A 209 -8.30 6.96 -13.69
CA THR A 209 -9.43 6.17 -13.21
C THR A 209 -10.26 5.61 -14.35
N SER A 210 -10.68 4.36 -14.24
CA SER A 210 -11.55 3.71 -15.24
C SER A 210 -12.58 2.81 -14.56
N ARG A 211 -13.42 2.15 -15.36
CA ARG A 211 -14.34 1.12 -14.87
C ARG A 211 -14.25 -0.15 -15.69
N THR A 212 -14.43 -1.29 -15.04
CA THR A 212 -14.64 -2.57 -15.75
C THR A 212 -16.01 -2.59 -16.42
N SER A 213 -16.22 -3.53 -17.34
CA SER A 213 -17.54 -3.81 -17.92
C SER A 213 -18.60 -4.17 -16.85
N SER A 214 -18.16 -4.71 -15.70
CA SER A 214 -18.99 -4.99 -14.53
C SER A 214 -19.21 -3.78 -13.59
N GLY A 215 -18.64 -2.61 -13.91
CA GLY A 215 -18.85 -1.36 -13.18
C GLY A 215 -17.87 -1.11 -12.02
N LEU A 216 -16.90 -2.00 -11.78
CA LEU A 216 -15.88 -1.85 -10.74
C LEU A 216 -14.99 -0.64 -11.05
N ARG A 217 -14.77 0.24 -10.05
CA ARG A 217 -13.88 1.39 -10.21
C ARG A 217 -12.42 0.91 -10.16
N LEU A 218 -11.64 1.30 -11.15
CA LEU A 218 -10.22 1.02 -11.23
C LEU A 218 -9.42 2.30 -11.05
N TYR A 219 -8.24 2.18 -10.44
CA TYR A 219 -7.29 3.28 -10.28
C TYR A 219 -5.89 2.84 -10.73
N MET A 220 -5.30 3.57 -11.67
CA MET A 220 -4.00 3.28 -12.31
C MET A 220 -3.89 1.86 -12.91
N VAL A 221 -4.98 1.30 -13.43
CA VAL A 221 -4.96 -0.02 -14.10
C VAL A 221 -4.95 0.14 -15.62
N ALA A 222 -5.94 0.86 -16.15
CA ALA A 222 -6.14 1.10 -17.58
C ALA A 222 -4.88 1.50 -18.37
N PRO A 223 -4.05 2.46 -17.87
CA PRO A 223 -2.85 2.90 -18.59
C PRO A 223 -1.85 1.77 -18.90
N PHE A 224 -1.75 0.76 -18.01
CA PHE A 224 -0.80 -0.35 -18.15
C PHE A 224 -1.27 -1.44 -19.12
N LEU A 225 -2.58 -1.50 -19.44
CA LEU A 225 -3.17 -2.63 -20.16
C LEU A 225 -2.64 -2.79 -21.58
N LYS A 226 -2.28 -1.71 -22.27
CA LYS A 226 -1.75 -1.80 -23.64
C LYS A 226 -0.39 -2.51 -23.65
N SER A 227 0.54 -2.07 -22.82
CA SER A 227 1.88 -2.68 -22.70
C SER A 227 1.79 -4.09 -22.14
N LEU A 228 0.88 -4.32 -21.18
CA LEU A 228 0.65 -5.65 -20.62
C LEU A 228 0.15 -6.64 -21.69
N LYS A 229 -0.81 -6.24 -22.55
CA LYS A 229 -1.31 -7.09 -23.65
C LYS A 229 -0.22 -7.39 -24.69
N ALA A 230 0.67 -6.43 -24.94
CA ALA A 230 1.82 -6.64 -25.82
C ALA A 230 2.79 -7.66 -25.19
N TRP A 231 3.08 -7.53 -23.90
CA TRP A 231 3.91 -8.47 -23.16
C TRP A 231 3.31 -9.89 -23.18
N ILE A 232 2.00 -10.03 -22.89
CA ILE A 232 1.31 -11.33 -22.91
C ILE A 232 1.36 -11.96 -24.30
N SER A 233 1.17 -11.18 -25.37
CA SER A 233 1.24 -11.69 -26.75
C SER A 233 2.63 -12.23 -27.13
N ALA A 234 3.69 -11.70 -26.50
CA ALA A 234 5.07 -12.11 -26.74
C ALA A 234 5.50 -13.32 -25.90
N HIS A 235 4.72 -13.71 -24.89
CA HIS A 235 5.08 -14.76 -23.93
C HIS A 235 4.07 -15.92 -23.97
N GLN A 236 4.58 -17.15 -23.95
CA GLN A 236 3.71 -18.32 -23.88
C GLN A 236 3.28 -18.57 -22.43
N PRO A 237 1.98 -18.77 -22.16
CA PRO A 237 1.51 -19.09 -20.81
C PRO A 237 1.96 -20.51 -20.42
N PRO A 238 2.30 -20.75 -19.13
CA PRO A 238 2.63 -22.07 -18.62
C PRO A 238 1.53 -23.10 -18.84
N VAL A 239 0.27 -22.66 -18.81
CA VAL A 239 -0.92 -23.49 -19.00
C VAL A 239 -1.74 -22.92 -20.14
N ALA A 240 -2.21 -23.79 -21.04
CA ALA A 240 -3.08 -23.37 -22.13
C ALA A 240 -4.35 -22.67 -21.59
N PRO A 241 -4.84 -21.62 -22.28
CA PRO A 241 -6.09 -20.94 -21.91
C PRO A 241 -7.24 -21.94 -21.78
N ARG A 242 -8.09 -21.77 -20.76
CA ARG A 242 -9.17 -22.73 -20.49
C ARG A 242 -10.49 -22.20 -21.08
N PRO A 243 -10.98 -22.74 -22.21
CA PRO A 243 -12.10 -22.15 -22.95
C PRO A 243 -13.47 -22.25 -22.25
N HIS A 244 -13.59 -22.96 -21.12
CA HIS A 244 -14.90 -23.36 -20.59
C HIS A 244 -15.13 -23.14 -19.08
N ARG A 245 -14.22 -22.46 -18.39
CA ARG A 245 -14.41 -22.12 -16.97
C ARG A 245 -14.82 -20.65 -16.90
N SER A 246 -16.07 -20.37 -16.53
CA SER A 246 -16.49 -19.00 -16.24
C SER A 246 -15.79 -18.54 -14.97
N LEU A 247 -14.52 -18.19 -15.07
CA LEU A 247 -13.74 -17.59 -14.01
C LEU A 247 -14.18 -16.13 -13.94
N LYS A 248 -15.40 -15.89 -13.46
CA LYS A 248 -15.79 -14.56 -12.96
C LYS A 248 -14.73 -14.14 -11.95
N GLY A 249 -14.47 -12.84 -11.86
CA GLY A 249 -13.50 -12.33 -10.90
C GLY A 249 -13.72 -12.97 -9.52
N CYS A 250 -12.67 -13.62 -9.01
CA CYS A 250 -12.78 -14.49 -7.83
C CYS A 250 -12.07 -13.80 -6.67
N SER A 251 -12.85 -13.42 -5.67
CA SER A 251 -12.32 -12.93 -4.39
C SER A 251 -11.55 -14.07 -3.73
N VAL A 252 -10.25 -13.89 -3.58
CA VAL A 252 -9.36 -14.87 -2.93
C VAL A 252 -9.13 -14.53 -1.46
N TRP A 253 -9.37 -13.27 -1.10
CA TRP A 253 -9.35 -12.82 0.28
C TRP A 253 -10.26 -11.61 0.46
N ARG A 254 -10.98 -11.57 1.59
CA ARG A 254 -11.83 -10.44 1.97
C ARG A 254 -11.79 -10.27 3.47
N ALA A 255 -11.69 -9.02 3.92
CA ALA A 255 -11.79 -8.69 5.33
C ALA A 255 -13.17 -9.07 5.88
N THR A 256 -13.20 -9.89 6.93
CA THR A 256 -14.42 -10.18 7.69
C THR A 256 -14.70 -9.00 8.63
N GLY A 257 -15.84 -8.34 8.48
CA GLY A 257 -16.24 -7.25 9.39
C GLY A 257 -16.33 -7.75 10.84
N ARG A 258 -15.54 -7.12 11.74
CA ARG A 258 -15.53 -7.29 13.21
C ARG A 258 -15.89 -8.70 13.72
N THR A 259 -14.89 -9.55 13.94
CA THR A 259 -14.97 -10.54 15.03
C THR A 259 -13.56 -10.90 15.53
N ARG A 260 -13.42 -10.89 16.86
CA ARG A 260 -12.22 -11.16 17.65
C ARG A 260 -11.34 -12.26 17.05
N THR A 261 -10.08 -11.95 16.79
CA THR A 261 -9.05 -12.96 16.54
C THR A 261 -8.81 -13.73 17.84
N ILE A 262 -9.31 -14.96 17.92
CA ILE A 262 -8.69 -15.96 18.79
C ILE A 262 -7.46 -16.44 18.04
N PHE A 263 -6.30 -15.87 18.37
CA PHE A 263 -5.00 -16.42 18.00
C PHE A 263 -4.80 -17.73 18.79
N GLN A 264 -4.66 -18.85 18.09
CA GLN A 264 -3.92 -19.99 18.59
C GLN A 264 -2.72 -20.23 17.66
N GLY A 265 -1.53 -20.30 18.26
CA GLY A 265 -0.30 -20.67 17.58
C GLY A 265 0.65 -19.50 17.42
N GLY A 266 1.61 -19.41 18.36
CA GLY A 266 2.58 -18.33 18.46
C GLY A 266 3.39 -18.08 17.18
N LEU A 267 3.28 -16.87 16.67
CA LEU A 267 4.39 -16.19 16.01
C LEU A 267 4.76 -14.99 16.87
N LYS A 268 6.05 -14.91 17.21
CA LYS A 268 6.65 -13.76 17.87
C LYS A 268 6.25 -12.49 17.13
N HIS A 269 5.80 -11.48 17.88
CA HIS A 269 5.75 -10.09 17.44
C HIS A 269 7.04 -9.78 16.66
N LYS A 270 6.91 -9.60 15.35
CA LYS A 270 7.91 -8.84 14.61
C LYS A 270 7.45 -7.40 14.69
N GLU A 271 8.19 -6.63 15.48
CA GLU A 271 8.32 -5.20 15.26
C GLU A 271 8.48 -4.99 13.75
N CYS A 272 7.68 -4.09 13.18
CA CYS A 272 7.95 -3.55 11.85
C CYS A 272 9.28 -2.81 11.95
N HIS A 273 10.38 -3.55 11.82
CA HIS A 273 11.69 -2.98 11.57
C HIS A 273 11.74 -2.66 10.09
N VAL A 274 11.57 -1.37 9.78
CA VAL A 274 12.10 -0.79 8.56
C VAL A 274 12.84 0.47 9.01
N TRP A 275 14.14 0.49 8.71
CA TRP A 275 15.06 1.59 8.93
C TRP A 275 14.86 2.65 7.85
#